data_AF-A0A7Y1UL04-F1
#
_entry.id   AF-A0A7Y1UL04-F1
#
_cell.length_a   1.000
_cell.length_b   1.000
_cell.length_c   1.000
_cell.angle_alpha   90.00
_cell.angle_beta   90.00
_cell.angle_gamma   90.00
#
_symmetry.space_group_name_H-M   'P 1'
#
loop_
_entity.id
_entity.type
_entity.pdbx_description
1 polymer ?
#
loop_
_entity_poly.entity_id
_entity_poly.type
_entity_poly.pdbx_seq_one_letter_code
_entity_poly.pdbx_strand_id
1 'polypeptide(L)'
;MKAGRNEIRPVDRIPPHVLIGAYTEGVFPMAESGEILWFSPLKRGVIPLDDRFHIPHGLKRTLKRGRFEVRRDTAFRAVMEGCADRSETWIDDVIIDSYCRLHELGFAHSVECWDEDGLQGGLYGVALGRAFFGESMFSLKADASKVALVGLVEWLRANDFLLLDSQWMTDHLRQFGGEEIPREEYLRRLDEALLDAGEGDGDRQAEGPESEPARREGGIPR
;
A
#
# COMPACT_ATOMS: atom_id res chain seq x y z
N MET A 1 44.08 27.88 -0.69
CA MET A 1 43.14 27.14 0.19
C MET A 1 41.73 27.58 -0.17
N LYS A 2 41.01 26.81 -0.98
CA LYS A 2 39.59 27.06 -1.24
C LYS A 2 38.80 26.25 -0.23
N ALA A 3 37.98 26.93 0.58
CA ALA A 3 37.06 26.30 1.50
C ALA A 3 36.24 25.25 0.73
N GLY A 4 36.32 24.00 1.17
CA GLY A 4 35.44 22.94 0.68
C GLY A 4 34.02 23.31 1.09
N ARG A 5 33.25 23.86 0.16
CA ARG A 5 31.80 23.96 0.34
C ARG A 5 31.31 22.52 0.42
N ASN A 6 30.76 22.16 1.58
CA ASN A 6 30.07 20.91 1.78
C ASN A 6 28.76 21.02 0.98
N GLU A 7 28.83 20.79 -0.33
CA GLU A 7 27.65 20.74 -1.19
C GLU A 7 26.86 19.49 -0.81
N ILE A 8 25.82 19.68 -0.01
CA ILE A 8 24.80 18.67 0.22
C ILE A 8 24.10 18.49 -1.13
N ARG A 9 24.28 17.33 -1.76
CA ARG A 9 23.56 17.01 -3.01
C ARG A 9 22.06 16.96 -2.71
N PRO A 10 21.19 17.34 -3.67
CA PRO A 10 19.77 17.06 -3.57
C PRO A 10 19.57 15.60 -3.23
N VAL A 11 18.65 15.32 -2.31
CA VAL A 11 18.40 13.94 -1.89
C VAL A 11 17.63 13.26 -3.03
N ASP A 12 18.29 12.34 -3.74
CA ASP A 12 17.66 11.63 -4.86
C ASP A 12 16.47 10.75 -4.42
N ARG A 13 16.43 10.38 -3.13
CA ARG A 13 15.33 9.67 -2.46
C ARG A 13 15.50 9.68 -0.94
N ILE A 14 14.40 9.64 -0.19
CA ILE A 14 14.40 9.44 1.25
C ILE A 14 14.97 8.04 1.56
N PRO A 15 15.99 7.90 2.43
CA PRO A 15 16.53 6.58 2.78
C PRO A 15 15.46 5.68 3.41
N PRO A 16 15.38 4.38 3.04
CA PRO A 16 14.34 3.47 3.55
C PRO A 16 14.22 3.43 5.08
N HIS A 17 15.34 3.41 5.81
CA HIS A 17 15.32 3.39 7.27
C HIS A 17 14.73 4.67 7.89
N VAL A 18 14.84 5.81 7.21
CA VAL A 18 14.23 7.08 7.65
C VAL A 18 12.71 7.00 7.48
N LEU A 19 12.24 6.48 6.33
CA LEU A 19 10.81 6.28 6.11
C LEU A 19 10.21 5.29 7.10
N ILE A 20 10.82 4.12 7.24
CA ILE A 20 10.37 3.08 8.18
C ILE A 20 10.32 3.66 9.60
N GLY A 21 11.38 4.33 10.05
CA GLY A 21 11.41 4.96 11.38
C GLY A 21 10.36 6.07 11.56
N ALA A 22 10.03 6.82 10.51
CA ALA A 22 8.94 7.78 10.57
C ALA A 22 7.59 7.07 10.75
N TYR A 23 7.31 6.02 9.96
CA TYR A 23 6.05 5.27 10.06
C TYR A 23 5.87 4.60 11.42
N THR A 24 6.94 4.08 12.04
CA THR A 24 6.84 3.51 13.39
C THR A 24 6.44 4.54 14.45
N GLU A 25 6.70 5.82 14.20
CA GLU A 25 6.32 6.93 15.08
C GLU A 25 5.00 7.60 14.65
N GLY A 26 4.28 7.01 13.68
CA GLY A 26 3.06 7.58 13.14
C GLY A 26 3.30 8.87 12.35
N VAL A 27 4.46 9.01 11.71
CA VAL A 27 4.87 10.16 10.90
C VAL A 27 4.99 9.72 9.44
N PHE A 28 4.57 10.57 8.50
CA PHE A 28 4.67 10.30 7.07
C PHE A 28 5.15 11.54 6.31
N PRO A 29 5.85 11.37 5.18
CA PRO A 29 6.35 12.48 4.38
C PRO A 29 5.31 12.96 3.36
N MET A 30 5.44 14.21 2.93
CA MET A 30 4.85 14.71 1.68
C MET A 30 5.84 15.70 1.06
N ALA A 31 5.93 15.75 -0.27
CA ALA A 31 6.72 16.79 -0.93
C ALA A 31 5.87 18.06 -1.14
N GLU A 32 6.44 19.21 -0.84
CA GLU A 32 5.85 20.51 -1.11
C GLU A 32 6.93 21.43 -1.69
N SER A 33 6.71 21.94 -2.90
CA SER A 33 7.65 22.84 -3.60
C SER A 33 9.10 22.33 -3.67
N GLY A 34 9.29 21.00 -3.77
CA GLY A 34 10.61 20.35 -3.84
C GLY A 34 11.27 20.09 -2.49
N GLU A 35 10.58 20.34 -1.37
CA GLU A 35 11.03 19.99 -0.02
C GLU A 35 10.18 18.87 0.59
N ILE A 36 10.81 17.97 1.35
CA ILE A 36 10.10 16.92 2.08
C ILE A 36 9.69 17.45 3.45
N LEU A 37 8.39 17.50 3.67
CA LEU A 37 7.77 17.83 4.96
C LEU A 37 7.25 16.57 5.63
N TRP A 38 7.21 16.57 6.97
CA TRP A 38 6.82 15.41 7.78
C TRP A 38 5.63 15.74 8.66
N PHE A 39 4.63 14.86 8.68
CA PHE A 39 3.33 15.13 9.28
C PHE A 39 2.93 14.09 10.31
N SER A 40 2.31 14.55 11.40
CA SER A 40 1.59 13.71 12.37
C SER A 40 0.34 14.45 12.88
N PRO A 41 -0.81 14.29 12.19
CA PRO A 41 -2.06 14.97 12.51
C PRO A 41 -2.55 14.69 13.94
N LEU A 42 -3.19 15.69 14.57
CA LEU A 42 -3.83 15.51 15.89
C LEU A 42 -5.09 14.65 15.83
N LYS A 43 -5.75 14.62 14.66
CA LYS A 43 -6.85 13.73 14.31
C LYS A 43 -6.37 12.85 13.17
N ARG A 44 -6.31 11.54 13.41
CA ARG A 44 -5.83 10.56 12.42
C ARG A 44 -7.01 9.84 11.79
N GLY A 45 -7.03 9.79 10.46
CA GLY A 45 -7.98 9.00 9.70
C GLY A 45 -7.60 7.52 9.76
N VAL A 46 -8.57 6.67 10.11
CA VAL A 46 -8.42 5.21 10.07
C VAL A 46 -9.62 4.59 9.37
N ILE A 47 -9.39 3.47 8.68
CA ILE A 47 -10.45 2.67 8.08
C ILE A 47 -10.61 1.41 8.94
N PRO A 48 -11.83 1.10 9.41
CA PRO A 48 -12.04 -0.07 10.25
C PRO A 48 -11.75 -1.36 9.47
N LEU A 49 -11.14 -2.34 10.14
CA LEU A 49 -10.96 -3.70 9.62
C LEU A 49 -11.98 -4.68 10.21
N ASP A 50 -12.92 -4.21 11.04
CA ASP A 50 -14.02 -4.98 11.63
C ASP A 50 -15.37 -4.70 10.93
N ASP A 51 -16.47 -5.19 11.50
CA ASP A 51 -17.84 -5.07 10.95
C ASP A 51 -18.31 -3.63 10.67
N ARG A 52 -17.59 -2.60 11.13
CA ARG A 52 -17.88 -1.20 10.79
C ARG A 52 -17.51 -0.85 9.35
N PHE A 53 -16.59 -1.59 8.73
CA PHE A 53 -16.28 -1.42 7.30
C PHE A 53 -17.48 -1.82 6.46
N HIS A 54 -17.94 -0.90 5.62
CA HIS A 54 -19.10 -1.15 4.78
C HIS A 54 -18.85 -0.75 3.34
N ILE A 55 -19.29 -1.60 2.42
CA ILE A 55 -19.22 -1.34 0.99
C ILE A 55 -20.47 -0.53 0.59
N PRO A 56 -20.33 0.66 -0.01
CA PRO A 56 -21.47 1.42 -0.51
C PRO A 56 -22.36 0.58 -1.44
N HIS A 57 -23.69 0.74 -1.34
CA HIS A 57 -24.64 -0.09 -2.07
C HIS A 57 -24.43 -0.10 -3.60
N GLY A 58 -24.06 1.05 -4.18
CA GLY A 58 -23.72 1.13 -5.61
C GLY A 58 -22.50 0.29 -5.97
N LEU A 59 -21.45 0.33 -5.14
CA LEU A 59 -20.21 -0.40 -5.34
C LEU A 59 -20.39 -1.92 -5.25
N LYS A 60 -21.29 -2.40 -4.37
CA LYS A 60 -21.65 -3.83 -4.30
C LYS A 60 -22.11 -4.38 -5.66
N ARG A 61 -22.82 -3.56 -6.44
CA ARG A 61 -23.28 -3.93 -7.78
C ARG A 61 -22.13 -3.97 -8.78
N THR A 62 -21.16 -3.06 -8.67
CA THR A 62 -19.94 -3.05 -9.49
C THR A 62 -19.11 -4.30 -9.22
N LEU A 63 -18.85 -4.64 -7.95
CA LEU A 63 -18.12 -5.84 -7.55
C LEU A 63 -18.78 -7.12 -8.08
N LYS A 64 -20.10 -7.25 -7.93
CA LYS A 64 -20.85 -8.43 -8.42
C LYS A 64 -20.75 -8.64 -9.94
N ARG A 65 -20.53 -7.57 -10.71
CA ARG A 65 -20.39 -7.66 -12.17
C ARG A 65 -19.03 -8.20 -12.61
N GLY A 66 -18.03 -8.24 -11.72
CA GLY A 66 -16.70 -8.77 -12.03
C GLY A 66 -15.99 -8.03 -13.17
N ARG A 67 -16.21 -6.71 -13.28
CA ARG A 67 -15.63 -5.89 -14.37
C ARG A 67 -14.14 -5.62 -14.21
N PHE A 68 -13.64 -5.75 -12.99
CA PHE A 68 -12.26 -5.47 -12.66
C PHE A 68 -11.61 -6.70 -12.07
N GLU A 69 -10.37 -6.94 -12.47
CA GLU A 69 -9.45 -7.88 -11.84
C GLU A 69 -8.60 -7.10 -10.82
N VAL A 70 -8.55 -7.58 -9.58
CA VAL A 70 -7.70 -7.00 -8.54
C VAL A 70 -6.38 -7.75 -8.49
N ARG A 71 -5.28 -7.01 -8.67
CA ARG A 71 -3.90 -7.53 -8.54
C ARG A 71 -3.17 -6.79 -7.43
N ARG A 72 -2.02 -7.33 -7.02
CA ARG A 72 -1.14 -6.72 -6.04
C ARG A 72 0.30 -6.83 -6.50
N ASP A 73 1.07 -5.78 -6.29
CA ASP A 73 2.52 -5.76 -6.51
C ASP A 73 2.95 -6.17 -7.94
N THR A 74 2.11 -5.93 -8.95
CA THR A 74 2.45 -6.21 -10.36
C THR A 74 2.82 -4.96 -11.15
N ALA A 75 2.45 -3.78 -10.66
CA ALA A 75 2.69 -2.50 -11.33
C ALA A 75 2.84 -1.32 -10.33
N PHE A 76 3.63 -1.50 -9.26
CA PHE A 76 3.77 -0.52 -8.18
C PHE A 76 4.12 0.91 -8.66
N ARG A 77 5.14 1.05 -9.51
CA ARG A 77 5.53 2.36 -10.06
C ARG A 77 4.40 3.01 -10.86
N ALA A 78 3.70 2.24 -11.70
CA ALA A 78 2.58 2.77 -12.49
C ALA A 78 1.41 3.24 -11.60
N VAL A 79 1.17 2.57 -10.47
CA VAL A 79 0.18 3.02 -9.48
C VAL A 79 0.61 4.35 -8.85
N MET A 80 1.89 4.50 -8.49
CA MET A 80 2.40 5.75 -7.96
C MET A 80 2.31 6.89 -8.96
N GLU A 81 2.70 6.66 -10.21
CA GLU A 81 2.60 7.62 -11.31
C GLU A 81 1.13 8.01 -11.54
N GLY A 82 0.21 7.04 -11.52
CA GLY A 82 -1.24 7.32 -11.58
C GLY A 82 -1.76 8.14 -10.40
N CYS A 83 -1.19 7.96 -9.20
CA CYS A 83 -1.50 8.81 -8.05
C CYS A 83 -0.89 10.22 -8.16
N ALA A 84 0.25 10.36 -8.84
CA ALA A 84 0.92 11.63 -9.06
C ALA A 84 0.22 12.48 -10.14
N ASP A 85 -0.44 11.86 -11.11
CA ASP A 85 -1.12 12.52 -12.24
C ASP A 85 -2.41 13.26 -11.83
N ARG A 86 -2.25 14.40 -11.15
CA ARG A 86 -3.31 15.33 -10.75
C ARG A 86 -2.76 16.76 -10.74
N SER A 87 -3.65 17.74 -10.87
CA SER A 87 -3.27 19.16 -10.98
C SER A 87 -2.47 19.69 -9.78
N GLU A 88 -2.73 19.15 -8.59
CA GLU A 88 -2.00 19.44 -7.36
C GLU A 88 -1.62 18.10 -6.72
N THR A 89 -0.32 17.83 -6.64
CA THR A 89 0.22 16.60 -6.07
C THR A 89 1.43 16.89 -5.20
N TRP A 90 1.57 16.11 -4.14
CA TRP A 90 2.76 16.06 -3.29
C TRP A 90 3.69 14.89 -3.67
N ILE A 91 3.29 14.07 -4.66
CA ILE A 91 4.05 12.92 -5.12
C ILE A 91 4.95 13.40 -6.26
N ASP A 92 6.18 13.77 -5.93
CA ASP A 92 7.23 14.10 -6.89
C ASP A 92 8.16 12.88 -7.16
N ASP A 93 9.17 13.08 -8.00
CA ASP A 93 10.12 12.02 -8.36
C ASP A 93 10.86 11.47 -7.13
N VAL A 94 11.17 12.32 -6.14
CA VAL A 94 11.83 11.90 -4.89
C VAL A 94 10.91 10.95 -4.12
N ILE A 95 9.63 11.28 -3.97
CA ILE A 95 8.64 10.39 -3.35
C ILE A 95 8.50 9.09 -4.14
N ILE A 96 8.35 9.14 -5.47
CA ILE A 96 8.21 7.94 -6.30
C ILE A 96 9.41 7.00 -6.11
N ASP A 97 10.63 7.52 -6.19
CA ASP A 97 11.84 6.71 -6.07
C ASP A 97 12.05 6.17 -4.64
N SER A 98 11.62 6.92 -3.63
CA SER A 98 11.67 6.49 -2.23
C SER A 98 10.76 5.29 -1.97
N TYR A 99 9.51 5.35 -2.44
CA TYR A 99 8.54 4.28 -2.21
C TYR A 99 8.73 3.10 -3.16
N CYS A 100 9.21 3.32 -4.39
CA CYS A 100 9.67 2.23 -5.25
C CYS A 100 10.80 1.46 -4.56
N ARG A 101 11.74 2.17 -3.91
CA ARG A 101 12.79 1.49 -3.13
C ARG A 101 12.24 0.73 -1.92
N LEU A 102 11.21 1.24 -1.24
CA LEU A 102 10.53 0.48 -0.18
C LEU A 102 9.82 -0.76 -0.73
N HIS A 103 9.21 -0.66 -1.90
CA HIS A 103 8.56 -1.78 -2.58
C HIS A 103 9.55 -2.89 -2.92
N GLU A 104 10.71 -2.54 -3.50
CA GLU A 104 11.81 -3.48 -3.76
C GLU A 104 12.31 -4.19 -2.48
N LEU A 105 12.17 -3.54 -1.32
CA LEU A 105 12.54 -4.08 -0.02
C LEU A 105 11.40 -4.87 0.66
N GLY A 106 10.23 -4.95 0.03
CA GLY A 106 9.06 -5.67 0.55
C GLY A 106 8.24 -4.91 1.60
N PHE A 107 8.44 -3.60 1.74
CA PHE A 107 7.72 -2.77 2.72
C PHE A 107 6.58 -1.96 2.12
N ALA A 108 6.63 -1.65 0.83
CA ALA A 108 5.55 -0.92 0.16
C ALA A 108 4.83 -1.82 -0.83
N HIS A 109 3.50 -1.68 -0.90
CA HIS A 109 2.65 -2.55 -1.70
C HIS A 109 1.64 -1.76 -2.50
N SER A 110 1.30 -2.26 -3.69
CA SER A 110 0.21 -1.74 -4.52
C SER A 110 -0.98 -2.69 -4.51
N VAL A 111 -2.18 -2.12 -4.59
CA VAL A 111 -3.40 -2.83 -4.97
C VAL A 111 -3.94 -2.18 -6.23
N GLU A 112 -4.10 -2.99 -7.26
CA GLU A 112 -4.29 -2.54 -8.64
C GLU A 112 -5.62 -3.05 -9.17
N CYS A 113 -6.31 -2.22 -9.93
CA CYS A 113 -7.61 -2.50 -10.51
C CYS A 113 -7.49 -2.49 -12.03
N TRP A 114 -7.58 -3.68 -12.64
CA TRP A 114 -7.34 -3.92 -14.06
C TRP A 114 -8.64 -4.27 -14.78
N ASP A 115 -8.75 -3.89 -16.05
CA ASP A 115 -9.75 -4.45 -16.98
C ASP A 115 -9.13 -4.73 -18.35
N GLU A 116 -9.96 -4.99 -19.36
CA GLU A 116 -9.52 -5.24 -20.74
C GLU A 116 -8.67 -4.12 -21.36
N ASP A 117 -8.80 -2.88 -20.88
CA ASP A 117 -8.06 -1.71 -21.36
C ASP A 117 -6.79 -1.43 -20.54
N GLY A 118 -6.49 -2.25 -19.52
CA GLY A 118 -5.29 -2.13 -18.68
C GLY A 118 -5.55 -1.65 -17.26
N LEU A 119 -4.61 -0.92 -16.67
CA LEU A 119 -4.67 -0.43 -15.29
C LEU A 119 -5.63 0.77 -15.20
N GLN A 120 -6.76 0.59 -14.51
CA GLN A 120 -7.83 1.60 -14.43
C GLN A 120 -7.90 2.34 -13.11
N GLY A 121 -7.08 1.95 -12.15
CA GLY A 121 -7.02 2.57 -10.84
C GLY A 121 -6.22 1.69 -9.89
N GLY A 122 -5.98 2.22 -8.70
CA GLY A 122 -5.22 1.52 -7.69
C GLY A 122 -4.91 2.41 -6.51
N LEU A 123 -4.24 1.81 -5.54
CA LEU A 123 -3.70 2.49 -4.38
C LEU A 123 -2.36 1.87 -4.03
N TYR A 124 -1.55 2.62 -3.30
CA TYR A 124 -0.33 2.09 -2.70
C TYR A 124 -0.25 2.45 -1.22
N GLY A 125 0.57 1.69 -0.50
CA GLY A 125 0.81 1.94 0.91
C GLY A 125 2.03 1.22 1.43
N VAL A 126 2.33 1.41 2.71
CA VAL A 126 3.43 0.76 3.42
C VAL A 126 2.86 -0.23 4.42
N ALA A 127 3.46 -1.42 4.55
CA ALA A 127 3.12 -2.42 5.54
C ALA A 127 4.28 -2.58 6.54
N LEU A 128 3.99 -2.43 7.84
CA LEU A 128 4.92 -2.70 8.92
C LEU A 128 4.18 -3.46 10.03
N GLY A 129 4.66 -4.67 10.35
CA GLY A 129 3.94 -5.56 11.25
C GLY A 129 2.51 -5.80 10.77
N ARG A 130 1.53 -5.55 11.64
CA ARG A 130 0.09 -5.66 11.35
C ARG A 130 -0.55 -4.30 11.06
N ALA A 131 0.24 -3.28 10.71
CA ALA A 131 -0.22 -1.96 10.30
C ALA A 131 0.00 -1.74 8.80
N PHE A 132 -1.01 -1.20 8.12
CA PHE A 132 -0.93 -0.75 6.75
C PHE A 132 -1.23 0.75 6.66
N PHE A 133 -0.31 1.51 6.06
CA PHE A 133 -0.41 2.95 5.85
C PHE A 133 -0.79 3.20 4.40
N GLY A 134 -2.06 3.46 4.12
CA GLY A 134 -2.52 3.75 2.76
C GLY A 134 -2.14 5.16 2.36
N GLU A 135 -1.33 5.34 1.32
CA GLU A 135 -0.70 6.64 0.99
C GLU A 135 -1.50 7.46 -0.01
N SER A 136 -1.89 6.84 -1.12
CA SER A 136 -2.68 7.51 -2.14
C SER A 136 -3.39 6.50 -3.02
N MET A 137 -4.36 6.99 -3.77
CA MET A 137 -5.11 6.21 -4.74
C MET A 137 -5.50 7.06 -5.94
N PHE A 138 -5.75 6.40 -7.06
CA PHE A 138 -6.19 7.02 -8.31
C PHE A 138 -7.23 6.16 -9.02
N SER A 139 -8.01 6.78 -9.91
CA SER A 139 -9.08 6.12 -10.66
C SER A 139 -9.21 6.76 -12.04
N LEU A 140 -9.02 5.98 -13.09
CA LEU A 140 -9.27 6.36 -14.50
C LEU A 140 -10.69 5.98 -14.94
N LYS A 141 -11.22 4.88 -14.40
CA LYS A 141 -12.65 4.51 -14.56
C LYS A 141 -13.39 4.62 -13.25
N ALA A 142 -14.71 4.83 -13.34
CA ALA A 142 -15.58 4.91 -12.18
C ALA A 142 -15.47 3.65 -11.32
N ASP A 143 -15.40 3.84 -10.00
CA ASP A 143 -15.27 2.81 -8.97
C ASP A 143 -13.95 2.00 -8.95
N ALA A 144 -13.01 2.20 -9.88
CA ALA A 144 -11.78 1.39 -9.91
C ALA A 144 -10.95 1.50 -8.61
N SER A 145 -10.69 2.73 -8.12
CA SER A 145 -9.99 2.92 -6.84
C SER A 145 -10.74 2.35 -5.64
N LYS A 146 -12.08 2.40 -5.66
CA LYS A 146 -12.93 1.84 -4.61
C LYS A 146 -12.87 0.32 -4.58
N VAL A 147 -12.83 -0.32 -5.74
CA VAL A 147 -12.63 -1.77 -5.86
C VAL A 147 -11.24 -2.14 -5.34
N ALA A 148 -10.20 -1.37 -5.66
CA ALA A 148 -8.88 -1.57 -5.07
C ALA A 148 -8.88 -1.44 -3.54
N LEU A 149 -9.58 -0.45 -2.98
CA LEU A 149 -9.72 -0.29 -1.53
C LEU A 149 -10.45 -1.48 -0.87
N VAL A 150 -11.51 -1.99 -1.49
CA VAL A 150 -12.20 -3.19 -0.99
C VAL A 150 -11.25 -4.39 -1.02
N GLY A 151 -10.52 -4.59 -2.12
CA GLY A 151 -9.51 -5.65 -2.23
C GLY A 151 -8.39 -5.54 -1.19
N LEU A 152 -7.94 -4.31 -0.88
CA LEU A 152 -7.00 -4.06 0.20
C LEU A 152 -7.58 -4.51 1.54
N VAL A 153 -8.78 -4.06 1.91
CA VAL A 153 -9.38 -4.39 3.21
C VAL A 153 -9.63 -5.89 3.35
N GLU A 154 -10.07 -6.57 2.29
CA GLU A 154 -10.21 -8.03 2.27
C GLU A 154 -8.86 -8.72 2.50
N TRP A 155 -7.79 -8.28 1.83
CA TRP A 155 -6.46 -8.82 2.03
C TRP A 155 -5.93 -8.59 3.45
N LEU A 156 -6.08 -7.38 3.98
CA LEU A 156 -5.64 -7.02 5.33
C LEU A 156 -6.34 -7.88 6.38
N ARG A 157 -7.65 -8.05 6.27
CA ARG A 157 -8.43 -8.94 7.16
C ARG A 157 -7.97 -10.39 7.09
N ALA A 158 -7.72 -10.89 5.88
CA ALA A 158 -7.28 -12.27 5.68
C ALA A 158 -5.85 -12.54 6.19
N ASN A 159 -5.08 -11.49 6.47
CA ASN A 159 -3.71 -11.57 7.01
C ASN A 159 -3.63 -10.93 8.39
N ASP A 160 -4.76 -10.88 9.10
CA ASP A 160 -4.87 -10.44 10.48
C ASP A 160 -4.30 -9.04 10.75
N PHE A 161 -4.32 -8.10 9.81
CA PHE A 161 -3.91 -6.72 10.10
C PHE A 161 -4.84 -6.07 11.13
N LEU A 162 -4.26 -5.23 11.98
CA LEU A 162 -4.97 -4.53 13.06
C LEU A 162 -5.28 -3.07 12.74
N LEU A 163 -4.44 -2.44 11.89
CA LEU A 163 -4.54 -1.01 11.62
C LEU A 163 -4.45 -0.73 10.11
N LEU A 164 -5.46 -0.03 9.59
CA LEU A 164 -5.41 0.60 8.28
C LEU A 164 -5.49 2.12 8.46
N ASP A 165 -4.34 2.77 8.32
CA ASP A 165 -4.16 4.22 8.42
C ASP A 165 -4.42 4.89 7.06
N SER A 166 -5.17 5.99 7.07
CA SER A 166 -5.45 6.81 5.91
C SER A 166 -4.94 8.24 6.05
N GLN A 167 -4.10 8.50 7.06
CA GLN A 167 -3.56 9.80 7.49
C GLN A 167 -4.64 10.83 7.85
N TRP A 168 -5.33 11.35 6.84
CA TRP A 168 -6.46 12.24 6.97
C TRP A 168 -7.75 11.57 6.50
N MET A 169 -8.85 11.93 7.16
CA MET A 169 -10.14 11.46 6.73
C MET A 169 -10.69 12.33 5.60
N THR A 170 -11.33 11.69 4.64
CA THR A 170 -12.00 12.36 3.53
C THR A 170 -13.44 11.85 3.42
N ASP A 171 -14.32 12.65 2.81
CA ASP A 171 -15.71 12.23 2.58
C ASP A 171 -15.78 10.94 1.77
N HIS A 172 -14.82 10.70 0.88
CA HIS A 172 -14.68 9.46 0.12
C HIS A 172 -14.48 8.24 1.03
N LEU A 173 -13.56 8.33 2.00
CA LEU A 173 -13.25 7.23 2.92
C LEU A 173 -14.31 7.03 4.00
N ARG A 174 -15.02 8.09 4.39
CA ARG A 174 -16.17 7.98 5.31
C ARG A 174 -17.27 7.08 4.77
N GLN A 175 -17.42 6.99 3.45
CA GLN A 175 -18.39 6.08 2.80
C GLN A 175 -18.11 4.60 3.07
N PHE A 176 -16.91 4.27 3.56
CA PHE A 176 -16.48 2.92 3.90
C PHE A 176 -16.46 2.66 5.41
N GLY A 177 -16.92 3.63 6.21
CA GLY A 177 -16.84 3.56 7.68
C GLY A 177 -15.57 4.18 8.25
N GLY A 178 -14.77 4.86 7.43
CA GLY A 178 -13.60 5.60 7.90
C GLY A 178 -13.95 6.63 8.96
N GLU A 179 -13.13 6.71 10.01
CA GLU A 179 -13.33 7.58 11.17
C GLU A 179 -12.06 8.35 11.55
N GLU A 180 -12.21 9.48 12.24
CA GLU A 180 -11.09 10.20 12.81
C GLU A 180 -10.96 9.90 14.30
N ILE A 181 -9.77 9.50 14.71
CA ILE A 181 -9.44 9.23 16.11
C ILE A 181 -8.40 10.24 16.63
N PRO A 182 -8.38 10.55 17.94
CA PRO A 182 -7.29 11.33 18.53
C PRO A 182 -5.93 10.66 18.29
N ARG A 183 -4.88 11.46 18.06
CA ARG A 183 -3.51 10.95 17.85
C ARG A 183 -3.04 9.98 18.93
N GLU A 184 -3.33 10.27 20.19
CA GLU A 184 -2.96 9.38 21.31
C GLU A 184 -3.57 7.98 21.15
N GLU A 185 -4.85 7.92 20.78
CA GLU A 185 -5.53 6.65 20.51
C GLU A 185 -4.94 5.93 19.29
N TYR A 186 -4.63 6.67 18.22
CA TYR A 186 -3.96 6.11 17.05
C TYR A 186 -2.59 5.50 17.40
N LEU A 187 -1.75 6.23 18.13
CA LEU A 187 -0.41 5.76 18.49
C LEU A 187 -0.47 4.49 19.33
N ARG A 188 -1.45 4.36 20.25
CA ARG A 188 -1.67 3.10 20.99
C ARG A 188 -1.97 1.91 20.07
N ARG A 189 -2.85 2.11 19.07
CA ARG A 189 -3.19 1.06 18.09
C ARG A 189 -2.00 0.73 17.18
N LEU A 190 -1.21 1.74 16.84
CA LEU A 190 0.01 1.57 16.05
C LEU A 190 1.04 0.74 16.82
N ASP A 191 1.32 1.07 18.07
CA ASP A 191 2.23 0.31 18.93
C ASP A 191 1.81 -1.16 19.02
N GLU A 192 0.52 -1.43 19.25
CA GLU A 192 -0.04 -2.78 19.27
C GLU A 192 0.17 -3.51 17.94
N ALA A 193 -0.11 -2.85 16.82
CA ALA A 193 0.06 -3.43 15.48
C ALA A 193 1.53 -3.72 15.13
N LEU A 194 2.48 -2.97 15.69
CA LEU A 194 3.92 -3.17 15.44
C LEU A 194 4.54 -4.24 16.35
N LEU A 195 4.07 -4.39 17.59
CA LEU A 195 4.61 -5.36 18.56
C LEU A 195 4.33 -6.82 18.17
N ASP A 196 3.21 -7.08 17.50
CA ASP A 196 2.79 -8.43 17.09
C ASP A 196 3.51 -8.96 15.83
N ALA A 197 4.47 -8.22 15.27
CA ALA A 197 5.27 -8.66 14.12
C ALA A 197 6.22 -9.85 14.42
N GLY A 198 6.23 -10.35 15.66
CA GLY A 198 7.26 -11.25 16.19
C GLY A 198 7.13 -12.75 15.91
N GLU A 199 6.06 -13.25 15.28
CA GLU A 199 5.85 -14.71 15.16
C GLU A 199 5.57 -15.27 13.74
N GLY A 200 5.53 -14.45 12.68
CA GLY A 200 4.89 -14.87 11.42
C GLY A 200 5.72 -15.08 10.15
N ASP A 201 7.00 -14.69 10.08
CA ASP A 201 7.67 -14.52 8.77
C ASP A 201 8.92 -15.40 8.54
N GLY A 202 9.10 -16.43 9.37
CA GLY A 202 10.29 -17.30 9.33
C GLY A 202 10.19 -18.55 8.43
N ASP A 203 9.01 -18.90 7.89
CA ASP A 203 8.86 -20.22 7.25
C ASP A 203 7.88 -20.23 6.06
N ARG A 204 8.23 -19.50 5.00
CA ARG A 204 7.70 -19.76 3.65
C ARG A 204 8.86 -19.96 2.69
N GLN A 205 9.57 -21.07 2.85
CA GLN A 205 10.42 -21.59 1.77
C GLN A 205 9.53 -22.11 0.65
N ALA A 206 9.88 -21.70 -0.57
CA ALA A 206 9.27 -22.08 -1.83
C ALA A 206 9.30 -23.60 -2.04
N GLU A 207 8.12 -24.24 -2.03
CA GLU A 207 7.94 -25.52 -2.71
C GLU A 207 7.77 -25.24 -4.21
N GLY A 208 8.85 -25.46 -4.96
CA GLY A 208 8.81 -25.51 -6.41
C GLY A 208 7.99 -26.71 -6.90
N PRO A 209 7.44 -26.67 -8.13
CA PRO A 209 6.58 -27.73 -8.62
C PRO A 209 7.38 -29.03 -8.79
N GLU A 210 6.93 -30.08 -8.11
CA GLU A 210 7.41 -31.45 -8.33
C GLU A 210 7.26 -31.83 -9.81
N SER A 211 8.37 -32.20 -10.43
CA SER A 211 8.40 -32.71 -11.80
C SER A 211 7.77 -34.11 -11.86
N GLU A 212 6.76 -34.26 -12.70
CA GLU A 212 6.10 -35.51 -13.09
C GLU A 212 7.10 -36.60 -13.53
N PRO A 213 6.91 -37.89 -13.19
CA PRO A 213 7.89 -38.92 -13.49
C PRO A 213 7.87 -39.33 -14.97
N ALA A 214 9.07 -39.53 -15.53
CA ALA A 214 9.29 -40.00 -16.88
C ALA A 214 8.57 -41.35 -17.15
N ARG A 215 7.70 -41.35 -18.16
CA ARG A 215 7.15 -42.57 -18.76
C ARG A 215 8.29 -43.37 -19.39
N ARG A 216 8.47 -44.63 -18.94
CA ARG A 216 9.29 -45.61 -19.66
C ARG A 216 8.44 -46.28 -20.73
N GLU A 217 8.73 -45.97 -21.98
CA GLU A 217 8.35 -46.82 -23.11
C GLU A 217 9.35 -47.99 -23.25
N GLY A 218 8.85 -49.17 -23.63
CA GLY A 218 9.66 -50.20 -24.28
C GLY A 218 9.70 -51.57 -23.61
N GLY A 219 8.76 -52.46 -23.98
CA GLY A 219 8.80 -53.89 -23.70
C GLY A 219 7.97 -54.69 -24.72
N ILE A 220 8.67 -55.25 -25.71
CA ILE A 220 8.21 -55.99 -26.90
C ILE A 220 7.52 -57.32 -26.54
N PRO A 221 6.57 -57.85 -27.36
CA PRO A 221 5.70 -58.95 -26.96
C PRO A 221 6.28 -60.35 -27.24
N ARG A 222 5.74 -61.35 -26.54
CA ARG A 222 5.66 -62.75 -26.98
C ARG A 222 4.28 -63.30 -26.63
#